data_AF-A0A944YJC9-F1
#
_entry.id   AF-A0A944YJC9-F1
#
_cell.length_a   1.000
_cell.length_b   1.000
_cell.length_c   1.000
_cell.angle_alpha   90.00
_cell.angle_beta   90.00
_cell.angle_gamma   90.00
#
_symmetry.space_group_name_H-M   'P 1'
#
loop_
_entity.id
_entity.type
_entity.pdbx_description
1 polymer ?
#
loop_
_entity_poly.entity_id
_entity_poly.type
_entity_poly.pdbx_seq_one_letter_code
_entity_poly.pdbx_strand_id
1 'polypeptide(L)'
;MKNPFKNTAFLFGITKYQKLPEDSGTEILLSGRSNAGKSSALNALTKNKKLARISKTPGRTTEINFFEVEEGFKFLDLPGYGFAKSGHSRRKDWGPLLGEYFEKRT
;
A
#
# COMPACT_ATOMS: atom_id res chain seq x y z
N MET A 1 15.39 -21.97 -5.25
CA MET A 1 15.22 -20.70 -5.98
C MET A 1 15.42 -19.53 -5.03
N LYS A 2 16.10 -18.46 -5.48
CA LYS A 2 16.25 -17.21 -4.74
C LYS A 2 14.90 -16.46 -4.75
N ASN A 3 14.46 -15.92 -3.61
CA ASN A 3 13.23 -15.12 -3.55
C ASN A 3 13.51 -13.75 -4.21
N PRO A 4 12.85 -13.39 -5.34
CA PRO A 4 13.09 -12.12 -6.02
C PRO A 4 12.70 -10.92 -5.15
N PHE A 5 11.74 -11.08 -4.23
CA PHE A 5 11.21 -9.98 -3.42
C PHE A 5 11.98 -9.74 -2.10
N LYS A 6 13.09 -10.45 -1.88
CA LYS A 6 13.77 -10.44 -0.56
C LYS A 6 14.34 -9.08 -0.17
N ASN A 7 14.75 -8.27 -1.14
CA ASN A 7 15.39 -6.97 -0.91
C ASN A 7 14.39 -5.81 -0.84
N THR A 8 13.09 -6.11 -0.74
CA THR A 8 12.06 -5.09 -0.72
C THR A 8 12.22 -4.14 0.47
N ALA A 9 12.21 -2.84 0.20
CA ALA A 9 12.35 -1.77 1.18
C ALA A 9 11.18 -0.77 1.09
N PHE A 10 10.81 -0.17 2.22
CA PHE A 10 9.83 0.92 2.22
C PHE A 10 10.45 2.16 1.59
N LEU A 11 9.71 2.81 0.68
CA LEU A 11 10.09 4.08 0.08
C LEU A 11 9.40 5.25 0.79
N PHE A 12 8.09 5.37 0.59
CA PHE A 12 7.30 6.49 1.11
C PHE A 12 5.81 6.11 1.16
N GLY A 13 5.04 6.93 1.88
CA GLY A 13 3.57 6.87 1.92
C GLY A 13 2.97 8.16 1.37
N ILE A 14 1.85 8.06 0.66
CA ILE A 14 1.12 9.22 0.13
C ILE A 14 -0.33 9.28 0.61
N THR A 15 -0.83 10.52 0.74
CA THR A 15 -2.23 10.82 1.02
C THR A 15 -2.93 11.57 -0.11
N LYS A 16 -2.18 12.01 -1.14
CA LYS A 16 -2.64 12.83 -2.25
C LYS A 16 -1.90 12.44 -3.54
N TYR A 17 -2.60 12.45 -4.67
CA TYR A 17 -2.06 12.04 -5.96
C TYR A 17 -0.87 12.90 -6.39
N GLN A 18 -0.92 14.21 -6.11
CA GLN A 18 0.12 15.18 -6.49
C GLN A 18 1.48 14.92 -5.80
N LYS A 19 1.53 14.03 -4.81
CA LYS A 19 2.78 13.60 -4.16
C LYS A 19 3.41 12.37 -4.81
N LEU A 20 2.77 11.80 -5.83
CA LEU A 20 3.35 10.69 -6.59
C LEU A 20 4.56 11.17 -7.38
N PRO A 21 5.65 10.38 -7.42
CA PRO A 21 6.71 10.61 -8.38
C PRO A 21 6.19 10.36 -9.82
N GLU A 22 7.03 10.68 -10.81
CA GLU A 22 6.76 10.35 -12.20
C GLU A 22 6.44 8.86 -12.37
N ASP A 23 5.47 8.59 -13.24
CA ASP A 23 5.03 7.23 -13.50
C ASP A 23 6.12 6.46 -14.25
N SER A 24 6.75 5.53 -13.55
CA SER A 24 7.94 4.84 -14.04
C SER A 24 8.04 3.43 -13.47
N GLY A 25 8.32 2.50 -14.37
CA GLY A 25 8.44 1.08 -14.05
C GLY A 25 7.09 0.40 -13.84
N THR A 26 7.09 -0.67 -13.07
CA THR A 26 5.93 -1.52 -12.79
C THR A 26 5.54 -1.41 -11.32
N GLU A 27 4.25 -1.19 -11.08
CA GLU A 27 3.65 -1.08 -9.75
C GLU A 27 2.62 -2.19 -9.53
N ILE A 28 2.80 -2.99 -8.47
CA ILE A 28 1.87 -4.07 -8.08
C ILE A 28 1.13 -3.67 -6.82
N LEU A 29 -0.17 -3.46 -6.98
CA LEU A 29 -1.03 -2.91 -5.94
C LEU A 29 -1.77 -4.02 -5.17
N LEU A 30 -1.62 -4.02 -3.84
CA LEU A 30 -2.29 -4.92 -2.92
C LEU A 30 -3.58 -4.26 -2.40
N SER A 31 -4.72 -4.82 -2.78
CA SER A 31 -6.05 -4.40 -2.33
C SER A 31 -6.77 -5.49 -1.54
N GLY A 32 -7.64 -5.09 -0.61
CA GLY A 32 -8.35 -6.02 0.26
C GLY A 32 -8.94 -5.38 1.53
N ARG A 33 -10.01 -5.99 2.03
CA ARG A 33 -10.80 -5.51 3.18
C ARG A 33 -9.97 -5.25 4.45
N SER A 34 -9.03 -6.13 4.76
CA SER A 34 -8.23 -6.11 5.99
C SER A 34 -6.81 -5.61 5.75
N ASN A 35 -6.34 -4.65 6.55
CA ASN A 35 -4.92 -4.25 6.56
C ASN A 35 -4.03 -5.37 7.05
N ALA A 36 -4.44 -6.06 8.11
CA ALA A 36 -3.65 -7.16 8.66
C ALA A 36 -3.38 -8.26 7.61
N GLY A 37 -4.38 -8.59 6.79
CA GLY A 37 -4.23 -9.59 5.72
C GLY A 37 -3.21 -9.17 4.65
N LYS A 38 -3.37 -7.96 4.10
CA LYS A 38 -2.46 -7.42 3.07
C LYS A 38 -1.01 -7.28 3.56
N SER A 39 -0.83 -6.66 4.73
CA SER A 39 0.49 -6.51 5.32
C SER A 39 1.13 -7.86 5.67
N SER A 40 0.34 -8.86 6.08
CA SER A 40 0.85 -10.22 6.30
C SER A 40 1.27 -10.90 5.00
N ALA A 41 0.51 -10.73 3.93
CA ALA A 41 0.86 -11.24 2.60
C ALA A 41 2.15 -10.59 2.08
N LEU A 42 2.29 -9.26 2.17
CA LEU A 42 3.51 -8.56 1.77
C LEU A 42 4.74 -9.03 2.57
N ASN A 43 4.60 -9.17 3.88
CA ASN A 43 5.67 -9.67 4.74
C ASN A 43 6.06 -11.12 4.42
N ALA A 44 5.08 -11.96 4.05
CA ALA A 44 5.33 -13.34 3.64
C ALA A 44 6.04 -13.43 2.28
N LEU A 45 5.57 -12.67 1.28
CA LEU A 45 6.17 -12.60 -0.06
C LEU A 45 7.63 -12.14 -0.01
N THR A 46 7.92 -11.12 0.79
CA THR A 46 9.27 -10.54 0.91
C THR A 46 10.17 -11.30 1.88
N LYS A 47 9.63 -12.28 2.62
CA LYS A 47 10.30 -12.93 3.77
C LYS A 47 10.83 -11.93 4.81
N ASN A 48 10.18 -10.77 4.94
CA ASN A 48 10.50 -9.73 5.91
C ASN A 48 9.31 -9.46 6.83
N LYS A 49 9.35 -10.00 8.05
CA LYS A 49 8.25 -9.86 9.04
C LYS A 49 8.00 -8.44 9.53
N LYS A 50 8.90 -7.49 9.24
CA LYS A 50 8.86 -6.12 9.76
C LYS A 50 8.65 -5.06 8.66
N LEU A 51 8.52 -5.46 7.39
CA LEU A 51 8.42 -4.54 6.26
C LEU A 51 7.13 -3.71 6.32
N ALA A 52 5.98 -4.36 6.21
CA ALA A 52 4.69 -3.72 6.41
C ALA A 52 4.36 -3.68 7.90
N ARG A 53 4.17 -2.47 8.43
CA ARG A 53 3.78 -2.27 9.83
C ARG A 53 2.32 -2.70 10.02
N ILE A 54 2.12 -3.87 10.61
CA ILE A 54 0.78 -4.37 10.98
C ILE A 54 0.29 -3.55 12.17
N SER A 55 -0.52 -2.51 11.93
CA SER A 55 -1.22 -1.84 13.02
C SER A 55 -2.45 -2.65 13.43
N LYS A 56 -2.53 -3.04 14.71
CA LYS A 56 -3.72 -3.64 15.30
C LYS A 56 -4.85 -2.62 15.53
N THR A 57 -4.57 -1.33 15.40
CA THR A 57 -5.55 -0.25 15.59
C THR A 57 -6.29 0.02 14.27
N PRO A 58 -7.62 -0.22 14.20
CA PRO A 58 -8.41 0.07 13.00
C PRO A 58 -8.31 1.54 12.60
N GLY A 59 -8.15 1.81 11.29
CA GLY A 59 -8.13 3.18 10.74
C GLY A 59 -6.79 3.92 10.80
N ARG A 60 -5.69 3.27 11.19
CA ARG A 60 -4.36 3.92 11.29
C ARG A 60 -3.61 4.02 9.95
N THR A 61 -3.81 3.08 9.02
CA THR A 61 -3.20 3.18 7.68
C THR A 61 -4.06 4.08 6.81
N THR A 62 -3.50 5.25 6.51
CA THR A 62 -4.19 6.34 5.82
C THR A 62 -3.37 6.79 4.63
N GLU A 63 -2.52 5.91 4.13
CA GLU A 63 -1.57 6.23 3.09
C GLU A 63 -1.52 5.03 2.16
N ILE A 64 -1.31 5.31 0.88
CA ILE A 64 -0.82 4.28 -0.05
C ILE A 64 0.68 4.19 0.20
N ASN A 65 1.14 3.02 0.65
CA ASN A 65 2.56 2.80 0.96
C ASN A 65 3.26 2.17 -0.24
N PHE A 66 4.41 2.73 -0.61
CA PHE A 66 5.25 2.26 -1.71
C PHE A 66 6.44 1.49 -1.14
N PHE A 67 6.74 0.35 -1.75
CA PHE A 67 7.86 -0.49 -1.40
C PHE A 67 8.64 -0.86 -2.66
N GLU A 68 9.90 -0.47 -2.74
CA GLU A 68 10.77 -0.83 -3.88
C GLU A 68 11.30 -2.24 -3.68
N VAL A 69 11.16 -3.06 -4.72
CA VAL A 69 11.75 -4.40 -4.77
C VAL A 69 13.14 -4.33 -5.39
N GLU A 70 13.20 -3.66 -6.52
CA GLU A 70 14.37 -3.31 -7.32
C GLU A 70 14.02 -2.09 -8.18
N GLU A 71 15.01 -1.54 -8.86
CA GLU A 71 14.82 -0.36 -9.71
C GLU A 71 13.70 -0.60 -10.73
N GLY A 72 12.71 0.29 -10.74
CA GLY A 72 11.57 0.20 -11.64
C GLY A 72 10.54 -0.86 -11.26
N PHE A 73 10.61 -1.52 -10.09
CA PHE A 73 9.59 -2.46 -9.65
C PHE A 73 9.17 -2.24 -8.19
N LYS A 74 7.88 -1.94 -7.97
CA LYS A 74 7.35 -1.53 -6.66
C LYS A 74 6.10 -2.31 -6.27
N PHE A 75 5.96 -2.62 -4.98
CA PHE A 75 4.69 -3.00 -4.37
C PHE A 75 4.01 -1.78 -3.76
N LEU A 76 2.69 -1.71 -3.88
CA LEU A 76 1.86 -0.70 -3.23
C LEU A 76 0.89 -1.38 -2.26
N ASP A 77 0.81 -0.89 -1.02
CA ASP A 77 -0.18 -1.36 -0.03
C ASP A 77 -1.26 -0.29 0.16
N LEU A 78 -2.49 -0.61 -0.24
CA LEU A 78 -3.63 0.29 -0.07
C LEU A 78 -4.20 0.28 1.36
N PRO A 79 -4.83 1.37 1.79
CA PRO A 79 -5.73 1.32 2.93
C PRO A 79 -6.85 0.28 2.72
N GLY A 80 -7.10 -0.55 3.73
CA GLY A 80 -8.14 -1.56 3.70
C GLY A 80 -9.53 -0.94 3.80
N TYR A 81 -10.38 -1.25 2.82
CA TYR A 81 -11.72 -0.67 2.68
C TYR A 81 -12.79 -1.30 3.59
N GLY A 82 -12.46 -2.36 4.35
CA GLY A 82 -13.46 -3.23 4.96
C GLY A 82 -13.71 -3.08 6.47
N PHE A 83 -12.88 -2.34 7.20
CA PHE A 83 -12.97 -2.29 8.68
C PHE A 83 -12.68 -0.89 9.25
N ALA A 84 -13.61 0.03 9.03
CA ALA A 84 -13.74 1.23 9.83
C ALA A 84 -15.02 1.11 10.66
N LYS A 85 -14.89 0.57 11.89
CA LYS A 85 -15.93 0.63 12.94
C LYS A 85 -16.27 2.07 13.38
N SER A 86 -15.65 3.05 12.75
CA SER A 86 -15.82 4.46 13.00
C SER A 86 -16.93 4.99 12.10
N GLY A 87 -17.95 5.62 12.71
CA GLY A 87 -19.13 6.17 12.03
C GLY A 87 -18.79 7.04 10.82
N HIS A 88 -19.83 7.40 10.04
CA HIS A 88 -19.72 8.08 8.75
C HIS A 88 -18.68 9.23 8.67
N SER A 89 -18.37 9.91 9.79
CA SER A 89 -17.35 10.97 9.88
C SER A 89 -15.87 10.51 9.79
N ARG A 90 -15.57 9.22 9.89
CA ARG A 90 -14.18 8.69 9.93
C ARG A 90 -13.87 7.70 8.79
N ARG A 91 -14.78 7.50 7.84
CA ARG A 91 -14.40 6.93 6.54
C ARG A 91 -13.55 7.98 5.84
N LYS A 92 -12.23 7.89 6.01
CA LYS A 92 -11.30 8.75 5.27
C LYS A 92 -11.53 8.53 3.79
N ASP A 93 -11.75 9.63 3.07
CA ASP A 93 -12.11 9.60 1.67
C ASP A 93 -10.86 9.32 0.81
N TRP A 94 -10.58 8.03 0.61
CA TRP A 94 -9.58 7.55 -0.35
C TRP A 94 -10.11 7.55 -1.79
N GLY A 95 -11.40 7.82 -1.99
CA GLY A 95 -12.07 7.75 -3.28
C GLY A 95 -11.38 8.64 -4.32
N PRO A 96 -11.18 9.94 -4.05
CA PRO A 96 -10.50 10.84 -4.96
C PRO A 96 -9.07 10.39 -5.29
N LEU A 97 -8.27 10.02 -4.28
CA LEU A 97 -6.90 9.56 -4.48
C LEU A 97 -6.82 8.32 -5.38
N LEU A 98 -7.66 7.32 -5.10
CA LEU A 98 -7.69 6.08 -5.88
C LEU A 98 -8.26 6.31 -7.27
N GLY A 99 -9.27 7.18 -7.42
CA GLY A 99 -9.81 7.59 -8.70
C GLY A 99 -8.74 8.21 -9.58
N GLU A 100 -8.04 9.23 -9.09
CA GLU A 100 -6.92 9.85 -9.81
C GLU A 100 -5.81 8.84 -10.11
N TYR A 101 -5.48 7.96 -9.17
CA TYR A 101 -4.47 6.92 -9.38
C TYR A 101 -4.84 6.01 -10.55
N PHE A 102 -6.04 5.41 -10.55
CA PHE A 102 -6.46 4.48 -11.60
C PHE A 102 -6.73 5.16 -12.95
N GLU A 103 -7.05 6.46 -12.95
CA GLU A 103 -7.27 7.23 -14.18
C GLU A 103 -5.96 7.68 -14.83
N LYS A 104 -4.96 8.08 -14.03
CA LYS A 104 -3.77 8.77 -14.51
C LYS A 104 -2.48 7.94 -14.50
N ARG A 105 -2.43 6.82 -13.76
CA ARG A 105 -1.29 5.87 -13.77
C ARG A 105 -1.59 4.74 -14.76
N THR A 106 -0.71 4.52 -15.75
CA THR A 106 -0.91 3.56 -16.87
C THR A 106 0.32 2.76 -17.18
#